data_AF-A0A2E5IAR4-F1
#
_entry.id   AF-A0A2E5IAR4-F1
#
_cell.length_a   1.000
_cell.length_b   1.000
_cell.length_c   1.000
_cell.angle_alpha   90.00
_cell.angle_beta   90.00
_cell.angle_gamma   90.00
#
_symmetry.space_group_name_H-M   'P 1'
#
loop_
_entity.id
_entity.type
_entity.pdbx_description
1 polymer ?
#
loop_
_entity_poly.entity_id
_entity_poly.type
_entity_poly.pdbx_seq_one_letter_code
_entity_poly.pdbx_strand_id
1 'polypeptide(L)'
;MEYVYAAMLLHSAEKTIDEKSITGVLEAAGVDVDAARVKGLVASLASVDIEEAMATAIAAPVAAAPAAGGSGGGSEAAAPAEEEAAEEEEEDDSGFEGLGSLFG
;
A
#
# COMPACT_ATOMS: atom_id res chain seq x y z
N MET A 1 -0.10 7.37 -11.42
CA MET A 1 -0.05 6.34 -10.35
C MET A 1 -0.44 4.95 -10.84
N GLU A 2 -1.21 4.87 -11.93
CA GLU A 2 -1.68 3.66 -12.62
C GLU A 2 -0.64 2.55 -12.82
N TYR A 3 0.59 2.89 -13.24
CA TYR A 3 1.66 1.91 -13.47
C TYR A 3 2.09 1.18 -12.19
N VAL A 4 2.12 1.89 -11.05
CA VAL A 4 2.51 1.31 -9.75
C VAL A 4 1.42 0.36 -9.26
N TYR A 5 0.15 0.74 -9.42
CA TYR A 5 -0.97 -0.13 -9.06
C TYR A 5 -1.05 -1.37 -9.94
N ALA A 6 -0.76 -1.25 -11.24
CA ALA A 6 -0.67 -2.41 -12.12
C ALA A 6 0.43 -3.37 -11.66
N ALA A 7 1.61 -2.86 -11.29
CA ALA A 7 2.70 -3.69 -10.78
C ALA A 7 2.36 -4.33 -9.42
N MET A 8 1.71 -3.61 -8.51
CA MET A 8 1.26 -4.17 -7.23
C MET A 8 0.20 -5.26 -7.42
N LEU A 9 -0.76 -5.05 -8.33
CA LEU A 9 -1.77 -6.06 -8.66
C LEU A 9 -1.13 -7.34 -9.19
N LEU A 10 -0.16 -7.20 -10.10
CA LEU A 10 0.58 -8.33 -10.65
C LEU A 10 1.38 -9.07 -9.57
N HIS A 11 2.02 -8.33 -8.65
CA HIS A 11 2.72 -8.90 -7.52
C HIS A 11 1.77 -9.70 -6.60
N SER A 12 0.64 -9.10 -6.18
CA SER A 12 -0.36 -9.79 -5.34
C SER A 12 -0.99 -11.02 -6.01
N ALA A 13 -1.02 -11.06 -7.34
CA ALA A 13 -1.47 -12.21 -8.12
C ALA A 13 -0.35 -13.23 -8.42
N GLU A 14 0.83 -13.07 -7.81
CA GLU A 14 2.03 -13.89 -8.02
C GLU A 14 2.41 -14.02 -9.51
N LYS A 15 2.15 -12.96 -10.29
CA LYS A 15 2.48 -12.88 -11.71
C LYS A 15 3.82 -12.19 -11.90
N THR A 16 4.52 -12.59 -12.95
CA THR A 16 5.73 -11.91 -13.39
C THR A 16 5.41 -10.48 -13.80
N ILE A 17 6.22 -9.53 -13.32
CA ILE A 17 6.11 -8.11 -13.65
C ILE A 17 7.05 -7.83 -14.83
N ASP A 18 6.48 -7.77 -16.04
CA ASP A 18 7.19 -7.50 -17.29
C ASP A 18 6.44 -6.46 -18.13
N GLU A 19 7.05 -6.01 -19.24
CA GLU A 19 6.44 -4.98 -20.08
C GLU A 19 5.06 -5.40 -20.62
N LYS A 20 4.89 -6.70 -20.91
CA LYS A 20 3.68 -7.24 -21.53
C LYS A 20 2.53 -7.32 -20.53
N SER A 21 2.80 -7.80 -19.33
CA SER A 21 1.82 -7.95 -18.25
C SER A 21 1.33 -6.58 -17.76
N ILE A 22 2.24 -5.61 -17.56
CA ILE A 22 1.85 -4.25 -17.18
C ILE A 22 1.01 -3.59 -18.29
N THR A 23 1.46 -3.68 -19.54
CA THR A 23 0.73 -3.11 -20.68
C THR A 23 -0.67 -3.72 -20.79
N GLY A 24 -0.79 -5.05 -20.68
CA GLY A 24 -2.09 -5.73 -20.77
C GLY A 24 -3.06 -5.34 -19.66
N VAL A 25 -2.58 -5.14 -18.43
CA VAL A 25 -3.43 -4.66 -17.32
C VAL A 25 -3.92 -3.24 -17.57
N LEU A 26 -3.03 -2.35 -18.02
CA LEU A 26 -3.38 -0.94 -18.28
C LEU A 26 -4.32 -0.80 -19.49
N GLU A 27 -4.10 -1.56 -20.55
CA GLU A 27 -5.00 -1.62 -21.72
C GLU A 27 -6.38 -2.17 -21.33
N ALA A 28 -6.43 -3.21 -20.50
CA ALA A 28 -7.70 -3.74 -19.99
C ALA A 28 -8.46 -2.72 -19.13
N ALA A 29 -7.74 -1.80 -18.47
CA ALA A 29 -8.31 -0.68 -17.73
C ALA A 29 -8.66 0.53 -18.63
N GLY A 30 -8.41 0.45 -19.94
CA GLY A 30 -8.69 1.54 -20.90
C GLY A 30 -7.70 2.71 -20.83
N VAL A 31 -6.50 2.47 -20.31
CA VAL A 31 -5.45 3.49 -20.17
C VAL A 31 -4.53 3.48 -21.39
N ASP A 32 -4.20 4.67 -21.93
CA ASP A 32 -3.14 4.81 -22.93
C ASP A 32 -1.77 4.54 -22.32
N VAL A 33 -1.10 3.48 -22.82
CA VAL A 33 0.17 3.00 -22.26
C VAL A 33 1.37 3.71 -22.90
N ASP A 34 2.22 4.28 -22.06
CA ASP A 34 3.53 4.83 -22.44
C ASP A 34 4.62 3.77 -22.22
N ALA A 35 5.15 3.25 -23.32
CA ALA A 35 6.19 2.22 -23.31
C ALA A 35 7.48 2.67 -22.60
N ALA A 36 7.83 3.96 -22.62
CA ALA A 36 9.02 4.45 -21.92
C ALA A 36 8.85 4.38 -20.40
N ARG A 37 7.64 4.67 -19.91
CA ARG A 37 7.29 4.58 -18.49
C ARG A 37 7.23 3.13 -18.01
N VAL A 38 6.66 2.22 -18.81
CA VAL A 38 6.65 0.78 -18.50
C VAL A 38 8.08 0.24 -18.38
N LYS A 39 8.96 0.56 -19.35
CA LYS A 39 10.37 0.16 -19.31
C LYS A 39 11.10 0.72 -18.10
N GLY A 40 10.89 2.00 -17.80
CA GLY A 40 11.46 2.63 -16.61
C GLY A 40 11.03 1.89 -15.33
N LEU A 41 9.75 1.56 -15.21
CA LEU A 41 9.23 0.85 -14.04
C LEU A 41 9.83 -0.56 -13.91
N VAL A 42 9.83 -1.35 -14.98
CA VAL A 42 10.39 -2.72 -14.97
C VAL A 42 11.87 -2.68 -14.60
N ALA A 43 12.63 -1.73 -15.14
CA ALA A 43 14.04 -1.56 -14.80
C ALA A 43 14.24 -1.16 -13.33
N SER A 44 13.39 -0.28 -12.79
CA SER A 44 13.44 0.11 -11.37
C SER A 44 13.08 -1.03 -10.43
N LEU A 45 12.21 -1.95 -10.84
CA LEU A 45 11.78 -3.09 -10.03
C LEU A 45 12.69 -4.31 -10.16
N ALA A 46 13.60 -4.35 -11.14
CA ALA A 46 14.46 -5.51 -11.40
C ALA A 46 15.40 -5.87 -10.22
N SER A 47 15.72 -4.92 -9.35
CA SER A 47 16.58 -5.11 -8.17
C SER A 47 15.86 -4.84 -6.85
N VAL A 48 14.52 -4.75 -6.85
CA VAL A 48 13.73 -4.45 -5.66
C VAL A 48 13.02 -5.72 -5.21
N ASP A 49 13.21 -6.09 -3.95
CA ASP A 49 12.35 -7.06 -3.28
C ASP A 49 11.05 -6.34 -2.88
N ILE A 50 9.97 -6.67 -3.57
CA ILE A 50 8.68 -6.00 -3.39
C ILE A 50 8.05 -6.39 -2.05
N GLU A 51 8.30 -7.61 -1.55
CA GLU A 51 7.76 -8.09 -0.28
C GLU A 51 8.40 -7.34 0.88
N GLU A 52 9.74 -7.20 0.87
CA GLU A 52 10.48 -6.44 1.87
C GLU A 52 10.12 -4.94 1.82
N ALA A 53 10.00 -4.38 0.61
CA ALA A 53 9.61 -2.98 0.42
C ALA A 53 8.20 -2.70 0.95
N MET A 54 7.25 -3.62 0.74
CA MET A 54 5.89 -3.50 1.27
C MET A 54 5.84 -3.68 2.79
N ALA A 55 6.55 -4.67 3.34
CA ALA A 55 6.63 -4.88 4.78
C ALA A 55 7.20 -3.65 5.49
N THR A 56 8.26 -3.04 4.93
CA THR A 56 8.84 -1.81 5.44
C THR A 56 7.89 -0.61 5.27
N ALA A 57 7.14 -0.53 4.17
CA ALA A 57 6.16 0.54 3.95
C ALA A 57 4.97 0.47 4.92
N ILE A 58 4.57 -0.74 5.34
CA ILE A 58 3.51 -0.96 6.32
C ILE A 58 4.03 -0.71 7.76
N ALA A 59 5.28 -1.09 8.03
CA ALA A 59 5.91 -0.92 9.34
C ALA A 59 6.47 0.49 9.59
N ALA A 60 6.66 1.29 8.54
CA ALA A 60 7.05 2.68 8.68
C ALA A 60 5.92 3.45 9.38
N PRO A 61 6.14 4.07 10.55
CA PRO A 61 5.15 4.94 11.15
C PRO A 61 4.82 6.00 10.11
N VAL A 62 3.52 6.18 9.83
CA VAL A 62 3.01 7.31 9.06
C VAL A 62 3.36 8.57 9.85
N ALA A 63 4.60 9.04 9.69
CA ALA A 63 5.04 10.29 10.23
C ALA A 63 4.16 11.33 9.54
N ALA A 64 3.19 11.85 10.30
CA ALA A 64 2.43 13.02 9.89
C ALA A 64 3.45 14.08 9.48
N ALA A 65 3.57 14.28 8.16
CA ALA A 65 4.47 15.27 7.61
C ALA A 65 4.06 16.62 8.24
N PRO A 66 4.96 17.34 8.92
CA PRO A 66 4.60 18.63 9.44
C PRO A 66 4.31 19.51 8.23
N ALA A 67 3.13 20.13 8.22
CA ALA A 67 2.87 21.26 7.35
C ALA A 67 4.02 22.26 7.58
N ALA A 68 4.73 22.60 6.50
CA ALA A 68 5.77 23.59 6.53
C ALA A 68 5.21 24.90 7.12
N GLY A 69 5.67 25.26 8.32
CA GLY A 69 5.18 26.43 9.03
C GLY A 69 5.86 26.67 10.38
N GLY A 70 7.06 27.26 10.36
CA GLY A 70 7.48 28.22 11.38
C GLY A 70 8.08 27.69 12.70
N SER A 71 9.40 27.88 12.83
CA SER A 71 10.11 28.44 14.00
C SER A 71 9.76 27.95 15.42
N GLY A 72 10.74 27.36 16.09
CA GLY A 72 10.87 27.40 17.55
C GLY A 72 11.52 26.17 18.15
N GLY A 73 12.73 26.32 18.68
CA GLY A 73 13.47 25.24 19.35
C GLY A 73 12.95 24.92 20.75
N GLY A 74 13.47 23.83 21.32
CA GLY A 74 13.33 23.51 22.73
C GLY A 74 13.23 22.01 23.02
N SER A 75 14.35 21.46 23.47
CA SER A 75 14.51 20.24 24.29
C SER A 75 13.32 19.92 25.19
N GLU A 76 12.93 18.66 25.31
CA GLU A 76 13.26 17.82 26.49
C GLU A 76 12.68 16.41 26.34
N ALA A 77 13.50 15.44 26.73
CA ALA A 77 13.19 14.02 26.79
C ALA A 77 12.27 13.71 27.99
N ALA A 78 11.24 12.90 27.77
CA ALA A 78 10.67 12.01 28.79
C ALA A 78 9.76 10.96 28.13
N ALA A 79 10.20 9.71 28.19
CA ALA A 79 9.38 8.50 28.14
C ALA A 79 9.79 7.65 29.35
N PRO A 80 9.01 6.64 29.80
CA PRO A 80 7.63 6.27 29.46
C PRO A 80 6.75 6.09 30.73
N ALA A 81 5.44 5.93 30.55
CA ALA A 81 4.57 5.29 31.53
C ALA A 81 3.74 4.23 30.80
N GLU A 82 4.08 2.97 31.06
CA GLU A 82 3.23 1.81 30.86
C GLU A 82 2.02 1.90 31.80
N GLU A 83 0.82 1.62 31.30
CA GLU A 83 -0.24 1.06 32.12
C GLU A 83 -1.04 0.06 31.27
N GLU A 84 -1.08 -1.18 31.76
CA GLU A 84 -1.73 -2.36 31.21
C GLU A 84 -3.26 -2.30 31.28
N ALA A 85 -3.88 -3.02 30.32
CA ALA A 85 -5.05 -3.90 30.46
C ALA A 85 -6.40 -3.37 30.97
N ALA A 86 -7.40 -3.42 30.07
CA ALA A 86 -8.70 -4.12 30.24
C ALA A 86 -9.51 -3.93 28.94
N GLU A 87 -9.72 -5.01 28.18
CA GLU A 87 -11.03 -5.65 27.98
C GLU A 87 -12.06 -4.82 27.20
N GLU A 88 -12.32 -5.20 25.95
CA GLU A 88 -13.69 -5.53 25.48
C GLU A 88 -13.58 -6.24 24.12
N GLU A 89 -13.67 -7.58 24.17
CA GLU A 89 -14.28 -8.37 23.11
C GLU A 89 -15.78 -8.07 23.12
N GLU A 90 -16.33 -7.47 22.07
CA GLU A 90 -17.74 -7.63 21.69
C GLU A 90 -17.87 -7.75 20.15
N GLU A 91 -18.09 -9.01 19.75
CA GLU A 91 -19.03 -9.48 18.73
C GLU A 91 -19.06 -8.79 17.34
N ASP A 92 -18.25 -9.39 16.44
CA ASP A 92 -18.61 -9.65 15.05
C ASP A 92 -19.93 -10.46 14.98
N ASP A 93 -21.06 -9.85 14.60
CA ASP A 93 -22.11 -10.57 13.82
C ASP A 93 -23.17 -9.69 13.11
N SER A 94 -22.80 -8.55 12.49
CA SER A 94 -23.76 -7.77 11.68
C SER A 94 -23.37 -7.55 10.20
N GLY A 95 -22.28 -8.17 9.74
CA GLY A 95 -21.74 -7.97 8.38
C GLY A 95 -22.17 -9.00 7.33
N PHE A 96 -22.64 -10.19 7.72
CA PHE A 96 -22.78 -11.32 6.78
C PHE A 96 -24.21 -11.54 6.23
N GLU A 97 -25.25 -11.08 6.92
CA GLU A 97 -26.65 -11.28 6.47
C GLU A 97 -27.01 -10.52 5.18
N GLY A 98 -26.27 -9.47 4.81
CA GLY A 98 -26.51 -8.69 3.59
C GLY A 98 -25.99 -9.31 2.30
N LEU A 99 -24.99 -10.20 2.37
CA LEU A 99 -24.30 -10.74 1.19
C LEU A 99 -25.03 -11.93 0.56
N GLY A 100 -25.80 -12.69 1.34
CA GLY A 100 -26.58 -13.84 0.84
C GLY A 100 -27.69 -13.45 -0.14
N SER A 101 -28.18 -12.21 -0.07
CA SER A 101 -29.24 -11.69 -0.96
C SER A 101 -28.71 -11.21 -2.32
N LEU A 102 -27.38 -11.07 -2.48
CA LEU A 102 -26.77 -10.58 -3.73
C LEU A 102 -26.49 -11.70 -4.75
N PHE A 103 -26.56 -12.97 -4.33
CA PHE A 103 -26.27 -14.14 -5.16
C PHE A 103 -27.48 -15.07 -5.34
N GLY A 104 -28.70 -14.58 -5.02
CA GLY A 104 -29.97 -15.26 -5.27
C GLY A 104 -30.53 -14.99 -6.67
#